data_AF-A0A2X3BYY7-F1
#
_entry.id   AF-A0A2X3BYY7-F1
#
_cell.length_a   1.000
_cell.length_b   1.000
_cell.length_c   1.000
_cell.angle_alpha   90.00
_cell.angle_beta   90.00
_cell.angle_gamma   90.00
#
_symmetry.space_group_name_H-M   'P 1'
#
loop_
_entity.id
_entity.type
_entity.pdbx_description
1 polymer ?
#
loop_
_entity_poly.entity_id
_entity_poly.type
_entity_poly.pdbx_seq_one_letter_code
_entity_poly.pdbx_strand_id
1 'polypeptide(L)'
;MDFNLIPKIKNIDDIPIIMLTAKSDINDKLLGLQLGADDYITKPFNSTELILRINIVGKHISSDSKKKVKDLTIGDLTLLLDERKALIKSEYINLTFKEFEVLRCLCQNKNKVFSRRNF
;
A
#
# COMPACT_ATOMS: atom_id res chain seq x y z
N MET A 1 -17.95 -17.93 -14.07
CA MET A 1 -16.88 -17.23 -13.32
C MET A 1 -17.42 -17.09 -11.92
N ASP A 2 -16.85 -17.84 -10.99
CA ASP A 2 -17.46 -18.04 -9.67
C ASP A 2 -17.03 -16.92 -8.72
N PHE A 3 -18.01 -16.27 -8.08
CA PHE A 3 -17.78 -15.18 -7.14
C PHE A 3 -17.25 -15.66 -5.77
N ASN A 4 -17.14 -16.98 -5.56
CA ASN A 4 -16.72 -17.61 -4.30
C ASN A 4 -15.26 -17.31 -3.90
N LEU A 5 -14.47 -16.68 -4.76
CA LEU A 5 -13.11 -16.22 -4.46
C LEU A 5 -13.10 -14.96 -3.59
N ILE A 6 -14.12 -14.09 -3.72
CA ILE A 6 -14.15 -12.80 -3.00
C ILE A 6 -14.16 -13.02 -1.48
N PRO A 7 -15.04 -13.88 -0.91
CA PRO A 7 -15.05 -14.12 0.53
C PRO A 7 -13.76 -14.81 1.01
N LYS A 8 -13.15 -15.67 0.17
CA LYS A 8 -11.89 -16.34 0.51
C LYS A 8 -10.74 -15.34 0.65
N ILE A 9 -10.66 -14.35 -0.23
CA ILE A 9 -9.61 -13.31 -0.19
C ILE A 9 -9.83 -12.39 1.00
N LYS A 10 -11.07 -11.90 1.21
CA LYS A 10 -11.40 -11.04 2.36
C LYS A 10 -11.17 -11.71 3.73
N ASN A 11 -11.27 -13.03 3.81
CA ASN A 11 -10.95 -13.78 5.03
C ASN A 11 -9.45 -13.92 5.31
N ILE A 12 -8.58 -13.72 4.31
CA ILE A 12 -7.12 -13.80 4.47
C ILE A 12 -6.59 -12.43 4.88
N ASP A 13 -6.95 -11.38 4.13
CA ASP A 13 -6.51 -10.01 4.36
C ASP A 13 -7.61 -9.02 3.95
N ASP A 14 -7.66 -7.85 4.59
CA ASP A 14 -8.57 -6.75 4.22
C ASP A 14 -8.04 -5.98 2.99
N ILE A 15 -7.94 -6.69 1.87
CA ILE A 15 -7.49 -6.14 0.60
C ILE A 15 -8.72 -5.65 -0.17
N PRO A 16 -8.68 -4.44 -0.76
CA PRO A 16 -9.76 -3.98 -1.62
C PRO A 16 -9.84 -4.76 -2.94
N ILE A 17 -11.06 -5.13 -3.35
CA ILE A 17 -11.33 -5.98 -4.51
C ILE A 17 -12.19 -5.22 -5.51
N ILE A 18 -11.67 -5.03 -6.72
CA ILE A 18 -12.43 -4.49 -7.86
C ILE A 18 -12.70 -5.61 -8.85
N MET A 19 -13.97 -5.85 -9.15
CA MET A 19 -14.39 -6.79 -10.17
C MET A 19 -14.41 -6.17 -11.56
N LEU A 20 -13.80 -6.84 -12.53
CA LEU A 20 -13.74 -6.38 -13.92
C LEU A 20 -14.23 -7.47 -14.87
N THR A 21 -15.42 -7.31 -15.45
CA THR A 21 -16.12 -8.42 -16.12
C THR A 21 -16.98 -7.99 -17.29
N ALA A 22 -17.24 -8.87 -18.26
CA ALA A 22 -18.21 -8.61 -19.34
C ALA A 22 -19.67 -8.82 -18.91
N LYS A 23 -19.90 -9.36 -17.71
CA LYS A 23 -21.23 -9.59 -17.14
C LYS A 23 -21.84 -8.27 -16.67
N SER A 24 -22.79 -7.74 -17.44
CA SER A 24 -23.48 -6.49 -17.16
C SER A 24 -24.84 -6.65 -16.50
N ASP A 25 -25.25 -7.88 -16.18
CA ASP A 25 -26.50 -8.13 -15.47
C ASP A 25 -26.45 -7.49 -14.07
N ILE A 26 -27.53 -6.80 -13.70
CA ILE A 26 -27.67 -6.16 -12.40
C ILE A 26 -27.56 -7.19 -11.26
N ASN A 27 -28.03 -8.42 -11.46
CA ASN A 27 -27.98 -9.49 -10.46
C ASN A 27 -26.54 -9.94 -10.20
N ASP A 28 -25.72 -10.05 -11.25
CA ASP A 28 -24.29 -10.38 -11.13
C ASP A 28 -23.54 -9.26 -10.38
N LYS A 29 -23.87 -8.00 -10.66
CA LYS A 29 -23.29 -6.84 -9.97
C LYS A 29 -23.66 -6.82 -8.49
N LEU A 30 -24.94 -7.02 -8.16
CA LEU A 30 -25.42 -7.06 -6.78
C LEU A 30 -24.77 -8.21 -6.01
N LEU A 31 -24.70 -9.40 -6.60
CA LEU A 31 -24.08 -10.56 -5.98
C LEU A 31 -22.59 -10.33 -5.69
N GLY A 32 -21.83 -9.79 -6.65
CA GLY A 32 -20.41 -9.50 -6.47
C GLY A 32 -20.15 -8.53 -5.32
N LEU A 33 -20.96 -7.46 -5.22
CA LEU A 33 -20.86 -6.48 -4.15
C LEU A 33 -21.28 -7.08 -2.79
N GLN A 34 -22.35 -7.87 -2.74
CA GLN A 34 -22.80 -8.56 -1.52
C GLN A 34 -21.75 -9.54 -0.97
N LEU A 35 -20.97 -10.17 -1.85
CA LEU A 35 -19.90 -11.07 -1.47
C LEU A 35 -18.61 -10.37 -1.03
N GLY A 36 -18.59 -9.03 -1.01
CA GLY A 36 -17.50 -8.23 -0.45
C GLY A 36 -16.57 -7.60 -1.49
N ALA A 37 -16.98 -7.46 -2.76
CA ALA A 37 -16.25 -6.61 -3.70
C ALA A 37 -16.48 -5.13 -3.36
N ASP A 38 -15.42 -4.33 -3.44
CA ASP A 38 -15.44 -2.89 -3.18
C ASP A 38 -15.91 -2.09 -4.40
N ASP A 39 -15.72 -2.63 -5.61
CA ASP A 39 -16.29 -2.07 -6.83
C ASP A 39 -16.53 -3.17 -7.91
N TYR A 40 -17.38 -2.88 -8.87
CA TYR A 40 -17.75 -3.75 -9.97
C TYR A 40 -17.87 -2.96 -11.28
N ILE A 41 -16.99 -3.26 -12.23
CA ILE A 41 -16.83 -2.57 -13.50
C ILE A 41 -17.10 -3.53 -14.65
N THR A 42 -18.01 -3.14 -15.53
CA THR A 42 -18.35 -3.89 -16.73
C THR A 42 -17.44 -3.52 -17.89
N LYS A 43 -17.04 -4.49 -18.71
CA LYS A 43 -16.37 -4.27 -19.99
C LYS A 43 -17.41 -3.95 -21.08
N PRO A 44 -17.11 -3.04 -22.03
CA PRO A 44 -15.91 -2.22 -22.12
C PRO A 44 -15.93 -1.03 -21.14
N PHE A 45 -14.76 -0.60 -20.66
CA PHE A 45 -14.62 0.54 -19.74
C PHE A 45 -13.56 1.52 -20.26
N ASN A 46 -13.63 2.76 -19.77
CA ASN A 46 -12.62 3.78 -20.04
C ASN A 46 -11.44 3.62 -19.05
N SER A 47 -10.20 3.73 -19.54
CA SER A 47 -8.99 3.61 -18.71
C SER A 47 -8.92 4.68 -17.62
N THR A 48 -9.35 5.92 -17.91
CA THR A 48 -9.44 7.00 -16.93
C THR A 48 -10.47 6.68 -15.84
N GLU A 49 -11.62 6.12 -16.19
CA GLU A 49 -12.63 5.71 -15.20
C GLU A 49 -12.08 4.61 -14.27
N LEU A 50 -11.41 3.61 -14.83
CA LEU A 50 -10.79 2.55 -14.05
C LEU A 50 -9.75 3.11 -13.06
N ILE A 51 -8.89 4.03 -13.51
CA ILE A 51 -7.89 4.68 -12.65
C ILE A 51 -8.57 5.44 -11.50
N LEU A 52 -9.64 6.19 -11.79
CA LEU A 52 -10.39 6.92 -10.75
C LEU A 52 -11.00 5.97 -9.72
N ARG A 53 -11.60 4.86 -10.16
CA ARG A 53 -12.18 3.84 -9.28
C ARG A 53 -11.13 3.13 -8.43
N ILE A 54 -9.99 2.77 -9.01
CA ILE A 54 -8.83 2.23 -8.26
C ILE A 54 -8.41 3.21 -7.16
N ASN A 55 -8.28 4.49 -7.49
CA ASN A 55 -7.90 5.50 -6.51
C ASN A 55 -8.93 5.66 -5.40
N ILE A 56 -10.23 5.61 -5.71
CA ILE A 56 -11.31 5.71 -4.73
C ILE A 56 -11.31 4.51 -3.78
N VAL A 57 -11.26 3.29 -4.32
CA VAL A 57 -11.21 2.05 -3.54
C VAL A 57 -9.95 1.98 -2.68
N GLY A 58 -8.80 2.41 -3.22
CA GLY A 58 -7.52 2.46 -2.51
C GLY A 58 -7.41 3.53 -1.42
N LYS A 59 -8.32 4.52 -1.37
CA LYS A 59 -8.33 5.51 -0.27
C LYS A 59 -8.58 4.87 1.09
N HIS A 60 -9.26 3.73 1.16
CA HIS A 60 -9.48 3.03 2.42
C HIS A 60 -8.19 2.42 3.00
N ILE A 61 -7.28 1.94 2.14
CA ILE A 61 -5.91 1.56 2.56
C ILE A 61 -5.14 2.76 3.12
N SER A 62 -5.44 3.96 2.59
CA SER A 62 -4.77 5.21 2.96
C SER A 62 -5.36 5.88 4.20
N SER A 63 -6.58 5.51 4.59
CA SER A 63 -7.31 6.14 5.69
C SER A 63 -6.78 5.71 7.05
N ASP A 64 -6.29 4.46 7.13
CA ASP A 64 -5.47 3.97 8.24
C ASP A 64 -4.02 4.47 8.19
N SER A 65 -3.63 5.17 7.12
CA SER A 65 -2.32 5.77 6.89
C SER A 65 -2.36 7.31 6.86
N LYS A 66 -3.18 7.93 7.71
CA LYS A 66 -2.70 9.08 8.49
C LYS A 66 -1.89 8.65 9.71
N LYS A 67 -1.40 7.40 9.75
CA LYS A 67 -0.08 7.15 10.34
C LYS A 67 0.90 8.02 9.55
N LYS A 68 1.25 9.20 10.10
CA LYS A 68 2.54 9.84 9.83
C LYS A 68 3.55 8.72 9.63
N VAL A 69 4.32 8.76 8.54
CA VAL A 69 5.41 7.81 8.34
C VAL A 69 6.23 7.87 9.63
N LYS A 70 6.09 6.86 10.50
CA LYS A 70 6.64 6.96 11.84
C LYS A 70 8.14 7.02 11.70
N ASP A 71 8.74 8.03 12.32
CA ASP A 71 10.20 8.14 12.40
C ASP A 71 10.78 6.81 12.91
N LEU A 72 11.88 6.37 12.28
CA LEU A 72 12.52 5.12 12.63
C LEU A 72 13.54 5.39 13.72
N THR A 73 13.31 4.87 14.93
CA THR A 73 14.28 4.95 16.04
C THR A 73 14.95 3.61 16.27
N ILE A 74 16.28 3.56 16.21
CA ILE A 74 17.11 2.40 16.50
C ILE A 74 18.23 2.82 17.44
N GLY A 75 18.12 2.45 18.72
CA GLY A 75 19.05 2.91 19.74
C GLY A 75 19.04 4.44 19.80
N ASP A 76 20.22 5.05 19.64
CA ASP A 76 20.38 6.51 19.66
C ASP A 76 20.06 7.18 18.30
N LEU A 77 19.86 6.40 17.23
CA LEU A 77 19.59 6.91 15.89
C LEU A 77 18.08 7.10 15.69
N THR A 78 17.66 8.28 15.24
CA THR A 78 16.29 8.57 14.80
C THR A 78 16.30 9.08 13.37
N LEU A 79 15.54 8.45 12.47
CA LEU A 79 15.34 8.92 11.10
C LEU A 79 13.99 9.63 10.98
N LEU A 80 14.04 10.93 10.71
CA LEU A 80 12.87 11.72 10.32
C LEU A 80 12.57 11.49 8.85
N LEU A 81 11.63 10.60 8.57
CA LEU A 81 11.37 10.13 7.21
C LEU A 81 10.72 11.20 6.34
N ASP A 82 9.87 12.04 6.93
CA ASP A 82 9.22 13.16 6.22
C ASP A 82 10.23 14.28 5.89
N GLU A 83 11.17 14.57 6.81
CA GLU A 83 12.19 15.60 6.61
C GLU A 83 13.41 15.13 5.82
N ARG A 84 13.54 13.81 5.61
CA ARG A 84 14.78 13.15 5.14
C ARG A 84 16.01 13.58 5.94
N LYS A 85 15.87 13.60 7.27
CA LYS A 85 16.94 13.94 8.20
C LYS A 85 17.16 12.81 9.18
N ALA A 86 18.35 12.77 9.75
CA ALA A 86 18.70 11.82 10.79
C ALA A 86 19.21 12.57 12.02
N LEU A 87 18.95 12.01 13.20
CA LEU A 87 19.49 12.47 14.47
C LEU A 87 20.20 11.32 15.17
N ILE A 88 21.32 11.62 15.83
CA ILE A 88 21.97 10.72 16.77
C ILE A 88 21.96 11.43 18.12
N LYS A 89 21.42 10.78 19.18
CA LYS A 89 21.30 11.39 20.52
C LYS A 89 20.64 12.78 20.50
N SER A 90 19.64 12.94 19.64
CA SER A 90 18.90 14.20 19.42
C SER A 90 19.69 15.34 18.75
N GLU A 91 20.86 15.07 18.18
CA GLU A 91 21.60 16.03 17.33
C GLU A 91 21.46 15.68 15.86
N TYR A 92 21.17 16.67 15.02
CA TYR A 92 21.07 16.47 13.57
C TYR A 92 22.41 16.10 12.97
N ILE A 93 22.41 15.03 12.17
CA ILE A 93 23.56 14.65 11.34
C ILE A 93 23.28 15.03 9.89
N ASN A 94 24.30 15.55 9.22
CA ASN A 94 24.20 15.86 7.79
C ASN A 94 24.50 14.59 6.99
N LEU A 95 23.52 14.13 6.22
CA LEU A 95 23.67 12.98 5.34
C LEU A 95 23.40 13.41 3.89
N THR A 96 24.16 12.87 2.97
CA THR A 96 23.79 12.96 1.55
C THR A 96 22.55 12.11 1.27
N PHE A 97 21.88 12.39 0.15
CA PHE A 97 20.70 11.65 -0.27
C PHE A 97 20.92 10.13 -0.29
N LYS A 98 22.06 9.68 -0.82
CA LYS A 98 22.37 8.24 -0.91
C LYS A 98 22.63 7.62 0.45
N GLU A 99 23.34 8.30 1.34
CA GLU A 99 23.62 7.81 2.69
C GLU A 99 22.33 7.67 3.49
N PHE A 100 21.42 8.65 3.38
CA PHE A 100 20.11 8.58 4.02
C PHE A 100 19.30 7.37 3.53
N GLU A 101 19.22 7.16 2.22
CA GLU A 101 18.45 6.06 1.65
C GLU A 101 19.04 4.69 2.03
N VAL A 102 20.36 4.55 2.04
CA VAL A 102 21.03 3.32 2.51
C VAL A 102 20.71 3.08 3.99
N LEU A 103 20.85 4.10 4.83
CA LEU A 103 20.60 4.00 6.27
C LEU A 103 19.13 3.66 6.56
N ARG A 104 18.19 4.30 5.87
CA ARG A 104 16.76 3.99 5.90
C ARG A 104 16.50 2.53 5.53
N CYS A 105 17.09 2.05 4.44
CA CYS A 105 16.93 0.67 3.99
C CYS A 105 17.41 -0.34 5.04
N LEU A 106 18.58 -0.10 5.64
CA LEU A 106 19.13 -0.93 6.72
C LEU A 106 18.25 -0.89 7.97
N CYS A 107 17.73 0.29 8.34
CA CYS A 107 16.86 0.45 9.51
C CYS A 107 15.52 -0.26 9.35
N GLN A 108 14.93 -0.22 8.14
CA GLN A 108 13.66 -0.90 7.84
C GLN A 108 13.79 -2.42 7.82
N ASN A 109 14.98 -2.94 7.50
CA ASN A 109 15.23 -4.36 7.30
C ASN A 109 16.22 -4.91 8.34
N LYS A 110 15.95 -4.64 9.62
CA LYS A 110 16.78 -5.09 10.74
C LYS A 110 17.03 -6.60 10.66
N ASN A 111 18.30 -6.99 10.83
CA ASN A 111 18.79 -8.38 10.83
C ASN A 111 18.68 -9.13 9.49
N LYS A 112 18.45 -8.45 8.35
CA LYS A 112 18.54 -9.07 7.02
C LYS A 112 19.88 -8.76 6.36
N VAL A 113 20.50 -9.76 5.75
CA VAL A 113 21.74 -9.59 4.98
C VAL A 113 21.41 -9.03 3.60
N PHE A 114 22.02 -7.90 3.25
CA PHE A 114 21.87 -7.29 1.93
C PHE A 114 23.10 -7.56 1.06
N SER A 115 22.87 -8.02 -0.17
CA SER A 115 23.89 -8.07 -1.20
C SER A 115 24.00 -6.71 -1.90
N ARG A 116 25.21 -6.32 -2.31
CA ARG A 116 25.48 -5.06 -3.01
C ARG A 116 24.70 -4.91 -4.33
N ARG A 117 24.19 -6.01 -4.91
CA ARG A 117 23.33 -5.99 -6.11
C ARG A 117 21.88 -5.58 -5.84
N ASN A 118 21.47 -5.48 -4.57
CA ASN A 118 20.11 -5.12 -4.16
C ASN A 118 19.98 -3.64 -3.76
N PHE A 119 21.00 -2.83 -4.07
CA PHE A 119 21.05 -1.37 -3.91
C PHE A 119 21.10 -0.69 -5.27
#